data_AF-A0A4R3YMK0-F1
#
_entry.id   AF-A0A4R3YMK0-F1
#
_cell.length_a   1.000
_cell.length_b   1.000
_cell.length_c   1.000
_cell.angle_alpha   90.00
_cell.angle_beta   90.00
_cell.angle_gamma   90.00
#
_symmetry.space_group_name_H-M   'P 1'
#
loop_
_entity.id
_entity.type
_entity.pdbx_description
1 polymer ?
#
loop_
_entity_poly.entity_id
_entity_poly.type
_entity_poly.pdbx_seq_one_letter_code
_entity_poly.pdbx_strand_id
1 'polypeptide(L)'
;MTFLRGVGARLFLIASMLTLSSQANSSDADTALSVTLSLPASKDKAEAGIVIVTISNRSSTTRLLPKPLTPLQNPDGHLLNNIFSVTNAKGEKVEFTGRFVHVLPEPREQFYIRLAPGDTLSKEINLAADYNLRAGGLFHVRYTQSFHSLRSLENDDTPAVRVDSNELDIWINTSLVSMAVEHRAALGKSSLPLMLSGCDEEAGSLRPLRECPPSAPSKT
;
A
#
# COMPACT_ATOMS: atom_id res chain seq x y z
N MET A 1 53.67 63.32 -56.71
CA MET A 1 53.54 63.46 -55.24
C MET A 1 53.03 62.15 -54.69
N THR A 2 53.74 61.66 -53.68
CA THR A 2 53.62 60.38 -52.99
C THR A 2 52.34 60.24 -52.16
N PHE A 3 52.00 58.98 -51.84
CA PHE A 3 51.16 58.44 -50.75
C PHE A 3 49.81 57.82 -51.16
N LEU A 4 49.28 56.76 -50.54
CA LEU A 4 49.77 55.56 -49.84
C LEU A 4 48.48 54.84 -49.36
N ARG A 5 48.36 53.53 -49.62
CA ARG A 5 47.65 52.48 -48.84
C ARG A 5 46.18 52.66 -48.37
N GLY A 6 45.41 51.59 -48.58
CA GLY A 6 44.20 51.24 -47.80
C GLY A 6 43.33 50.24 -48.56
N VAL A 7 43.67 48.95 -48.62
CA VAL A 7 43.20 47.87 -47.73
C VAL A 7 41.69 47.90 -47.46
N GLY A 8 40.99 46.85 -47.92
CA GLY A 8 39.78 46.39 -47.26
C GLY A 8 38.62 46.01 -48.17
N ALA A 9 38.81 45.01 -49.04
CA ALA A 9 37.67 44.26 -49.56
C ALA A 9 37.01 43.51 -48.37
N ARG A 10 35.91 44.05 -47.85
CA ARG A 10 35.08 43.36 -46.85
C ARG A 10 33.82 42.83 -47.52
N LEU A 11 33.96 41.56 -47.91
CA LEU A 11 32.93 40.60 -48.25
C LEU A 11 31.87 40.56 -47.13
N PHE A 12 30.71 41.16 -47.37
CA PHE A 12 29.54 41.05 -46.50
C PHE A 12 28.82 39.73 -46.83
N LEU A 13 29.17 38.66 -46.11
CA LEU A 13 28.37 37.44 -46.06
C LEU A 13 27.34 37.57 -44.95
N ILE A 14 26.08 37.72 -45.35
CA ILE A 14 24.92 37.67 -44.47
C ILE A 14 24.56 36.19 -44.31
N ALA A 15 24.94 35.59 -43.19
CA ALA A 15 24.44 34.29 -42.76
C ALA A 15 23.71 34.47 -41.41
N SER A 16 22.47 34.94 -41.51
CA SER A 16 21.51 34.92 -40.42
C SER A 16 20.83 33.56 -40.43
N MET A 17 21.20 32.67 -39.52
CA MET A 17 20.47 31.40 -39.35
C MET A 17 20.49 30.94 -37.89
N LEU A 18 19.46 31.41 -37.18
CA LEU A 18 18.62 30.67 -36.24
C LEU A 18 19.34 29.91 -35.10
N THR A 19 19.57 30.62 -34.00
CA THR A 19 19.77 30.00 -32.67
C THR A 19 18.50 29.26 -32.26
N LEU A 20 18.51 27.93 -32.41
CA LEU A 20 17.54 27.04 -31.80
C LEU A 20 17.81 26.98 -30.29
N SER A 21 17.15 27.85 -29.52
CA SER A 21 17.02 27.70 -28.08
C SER A 21 16.15 26.48 -27.80
N SER A 22 16.75 25.33 -27.53
CA SER A 22 16.06 24.16 -27.00
C SER A 22 15.60 24.47 -25.57
N GLN A 23 14.45 25.11 -25.44
CA GLN A 23 13.72 25.17 -24.17
C GLN A 23 13.24 23.75 -23.88
N ALA A 24 14.01 23.03 -23.07
CA ALA A 24 13.54 21.81 -22.44
C ALA A 24 12.45 22.22 -21.43
N ASN A 25 11.21 22.33 -21.90
CA ASN A 25 10.06 22.32 -21.03
C ASN A 25 9.94 20.90 -20.45
N SER A 26 10.62 20.62 -19.34
CA SER A 26 10.25 19.51 -18.48
C SER A 26 9.00 19.91 -17.71
N SER A 27 7.87 19.97 -18.41
CA SER A 27 6.56 19.80 -17.80
C SER A 27 6.28 18.30 -17.75
N ASP A 28 7.04 17.59 -16.92
CA ASP A 28 6.59 16.26 -16.50
C ASP A 28 5.80 16.43 -15.20
N ALA A 29 4.62 15.86 -15.22
CA ALA A 29 3.50 16.20 -14.38
C ALA A 29 3.81 16.01 -12.89
N ASP A 30 3.14 16.77 -12.03
CA ASP A 30 3.01 16.54 -10.58
C ASP A 30 2.27 15.20 -10.26
N THR A 31 2.43 14.17 -11.08
CA THR A 31 1.95 12.80 -10.88
C THR A 31 3.11 11.91 -10.47
N ALA A 32 3.87 12.33 -9.47
CA ALA A 32 5.05 11.60 -9.03
C ALA A 32 4.75 10.51 -7.97
N LEU A 33 3.48 10.08 -7.81
CA LEU A 33 3.18 8.87 -7.05
C LEU A 33 3.37 7.65 -7.96
N SER A 34 4.13 6.64 -7.52
CA SER A 34 4.30 5.38 -8.24
C SER A 34 3.79 4.20 -7.41
N VAL A 35 3.14 3.24 -8.07
CA VAL A 35 2.60 2.03 -7.45
C VAL A 35 3.15 0.82 -8.19
N THR A 36 3.58 -0.20 -7.45
CA THR A 36 4.15 -1.42 -8.02
C THR A 36 3.67 -2.65 -7.26
N LEU A 37 3.34 -3.69 -8.01
CA LEU A 37 3.04 -5.02 -7.52
C LEU A 37 4.19 -5.95 -7.86
N SER A 38 4.63 -6.75 -6.89
CA SER A 38 5.64 -7.78 -7.09
C SER A 38 5.33 -9.05 -6.30
N LEU A 39 5.98 -10.15 -6.67
CA LEU A 39 5.96 -11.38 -5.87
C LEU A 39 6.91 -11.26 -4.67
N PRO A 40 6.58 -11.87 -3.52
CA PRO A 40 7.56 -12.10 -2.48
C PRO A 40 8.66 -13.05 -2.96
N ALA A 41 9.86 -12.96 -2.36
CA ALA A 41 10.96 -13.86 -2.68
C ALA A 41 10.67 -15.33 -2.32
N SER A 42 9.79 -15.56 -1.35
CA SER A 42 9.33 -16.90 -0.98
C SER A 42 8.30 -17.41 -2.01
N LYS A 43 8.67 -18.49 -2.70
CA LYS A 43 7.81 -19.17 -3.66
C LYS A 43 6.50 -19.66 -3.02
N ASP A 44 6.57 -20.26 -1.84
CA ASP A 44 5.37 -20.77 -1.15
C ASP A 44 4.40 -19.64 -0.80
N LYS A 45 4.91 -18.48 -0.36
CA LYS A 45 4.08 -17.29 -0.14
C LYS A 45 3.44 -16.80 -1.43
N ALA A 46 4.23 -16.69 -2.51
CA ALA A 46 3.73 -16.27 -3.82
C ALA A 46 2.62 -17.22 -4.31
N GLU A 47 2.84 -18.52 -4.24
CA GLU A 47 1.88 -19.55 -4.64
C GLU A 47 0.66 -19.65 -3.72
N ALA A 48 0.75 -19.17 -2.48
CA ALA A 48 -0.38 -18.99 -1.57
C ALA A 48 -1.21 -17.71 -1.85
N GLY A 49 -0.83 -16.91 -2.86
CA GLY A 49 -1.53 -15.68 -3.22
C GLY A 49 -1.09 -14.44 -2.44
N ILE A 50 0.11 -14.45 -1.85
CA ILE A 50 0.71 -13.27 -1.24
C ILE A 50 1.42 -12.44 -2.31
N VAL A 51 1.12 -11.15 -2.36
CA VAL A 51 1.79 -10.17 -3.23
C VAL A 51 2.38 -9.04 -2.39
N ILE A 52 3.39 -8.35 -2.90
CA ILE A 52 3.94 -7.15 -2.29
C ILE A 52 3.39 -5.94 -3.03
N VAL A 53 2.78 -5.01 -2.29
CA VAL A 53 2.39 -3.69 -2.82
C VAL A 53 3.41 -2.67 -2.34
N THR A 54 3.96 -1.90 -3.27
CA THR A 54 4.86 -0.78 -2.96
C THR A 54 4.27 0.52 -3.51
N ILE A 55 4.21 1.55 -2.68
CA ILE A 55 3.73 2.89 -3.03
C ILE A 55 4.82 3.89 -2.67
N SER A 56 5.29 4.67 -3.64
CA SER A 56 6.33 5.68 -3.44
C SER A 56 5.85 7.05 -3.87
N ASN A 57 6.11 8.06 -3.05
CA ASN A 57 5.91 9.46 -3.38
C ASN A 57 7.22 10.08 -3.86
N ARG A 58 7.35 10.23 -5.18
CA ARG A 58 8.50 10.89 -5.81
C ARG A 58 8.28 12.40 -6.03
N SER A 59 7.18 12.95 -5.53
CA SER A 59 6.89 14.39 -5.62
C SER A 59 7.58 15.16 -4.51
N SER A 60 7.57 16.50 -4.62
CA SER A 60 8.02 17.42 -3.58
C SER A 60 6.94 17.77 -2.55
N THR A 61 5.74 17.17 -2.63
CA THR A 61 4.62 17.47 -1.72
C THR A 61 4.06 16.22 -1.06
N THR A 62 3.49 16.38 0.14
CA THR A 62 2.81 15.28 0.84
C THR A 62 1.59 14.82 0.05
N ARG A 63 1.48 13.50 -0.14
CA ARG A 63 0.30 12.84 -0.72
C ARG A 63 -0.55 12.20 0.36
N LEU A 64 -1.84 12.19 0.10
CA LEU A 64 -2.86 11.68 1.01
C LEU A 64 -3.54 10.50 0.35
N LEU A 65 -3.36 9.32 0.91
CA LEU A 65 -3.91 8.07 0.39
C LEU A 65 -5.14 7.67 1.22
N PRO A 66 -6.34 7.53 0.63
CA PRO A 66 -7.52 7.13 1.38
C PRO A 66 -7.33 5.72 1.95
N LYS A 67 -7.35 5.56 3.28
CA LYS A 67 -7.18 4.27 3.98
C LYS A 67 -8.08 3.16 3.42
N PRO A 68 -9.39 3.37 3.17
CA PRO A 68 -10.27 2.31 2.66
C PRO A 68 -9.91 1.85 1.24
N LEU A 69 -9.15 2.65 0.50
CA LEU A 69 -8.72 2.38 -0.87
C LEU A 69 -7.22 2.06 -0.96
N THR A 70 -6.51 1.91 0.16
CA THR A 70 -5.07 1.64 0.19
C THR A 70 -4.79 0.31 0.91
N PRO A 71 -4.16 -0.68 0.25
CA PRO A 71 -3.99 -2.04 0.80
C PRO A 71 -3.08 -2.11 2.03
N LEU A 72 -2.28 -1.06 2.27
CA LEU A 72 -1.31 -0.99 3.37
C LEU A 72 -1.97 -0.91 4.76
N GLN A 73 -3.25 -0.49 4.81
CA GLN A 73 -4.06 -0.42 6.02
C GLN A 73 -5.07 -1.59 6.08
N ASN A 74 -4.61 -2.69 6.65
CA ASN A 74 -5.38 -3.91 6.89
C ASN A 74 -5.05 -4.45 8.30
N PRO A 75 -5.64 -3.88 9.38
CA PRO A 75 -5.25 -4.19 10.75
C PRO A 75 -5.45 -5.66 11.13
N ASP A 76 -6.43 -6.31 10.54
CA ASP A 76 -6.74 -7.74 10.69
C ASP A 76 -6.29 -8.57 9.47
N GLY A 77 -5.46 -7.97 8.60
CA GLY A 77 -4.97 -8.52 7.34
C GLY A 77 -6.01 -8.74 6.24
N HIS A 78 -7.21 -8.17 6.39
CA HIS A 78 -8.23 -8.11 5.35
C HIS A 78 -8.28 -6.73 4.69
N LEU A 79 -8.51 -6.72 3.38
CA LEU A 79 -8.77 -5.49 2.64
C LEU A 79 -10.06 -4.82 3.15
N LEU A 80 -10.11 -3.50 3.06
CA LEU A 80 -11.30 -2.74 3.46
C LEU A 80 -12.34 -2.66 2.33
N ASN A 81 -11.93 -2.88 1.08
CA ASN A 81 -12.78 -2.85 -0.11
C ASN A 81 -12.17 -3.68 -1.25
N ASN A 82 -12.98 -3.91 -2.30
CA ASN A 82 -12.54 -4.48 -3.58
C ASN A 82 -11.70 -3.45 -4.38
N ILE A 83 -10.40 -3.45 -4.14
CA ILE A 83 -9.47 -2.46 -4.73
C ILE A 83 -8.54 -3.03 -5.80
N PHE A 84 -8.41 -4.35 -5.91
CA PHE A 84 -7.61 -4.99 -6.96
C PHE A 84 -8.52 -5.45 -8.10
N SER A 85 -8.01 -5.35 -9.33
CA SER A 85 -8.58 -6.09 -10.46
C SER A 85 -7.85 -7.42 -10.55
N VAL A 86 -8.55 -8.50 -10.24
CA VAL A 86 -8.02 -9.86 -10.32
C VAL A 86 -8.81 -10.63 -11.37
N THR A 87 -8.12 -11.19 -12.35
CA THR A 87 -8.72 -12.03 -13.40
C THR A 87 -7.99 -13.36 -13.53
N ASN A 88 -8.70 -14.43 -13.89
CA ASN A 88 -8.07 -15.72 -14.18
C ASN A 88 -7.44 -15.74 -15.58
N ALA A 89 -6.81 -16.85 -15.96
CA ALA A 89 -6.21 -17.07 -17.27
C ALA A 89 -7.17 -16.93 -18.48
N LYS A 90 -8.49 -16.96 -18.25
CA LYS A 90 -9.52 -16.74 -19.28
C LYS A 90 -9.97 -15.27 -19.36
N GLY A 91 -9.40 -14.40 -18.52
CA GLY A 91 -9.81 -13.00 -18.40
C GLY A 91 -11.08 -12.78 -17.56
N GLU A 92 -11.60 -13.82 -16.91
CA GLU A 92 -12.81 -13.71 -16.08
C GLU A 92 -12.46 -13.09 -14.73
N LYS A 93 -13.26 -12.12 -14.29
CA LYS A 93 -13.07 -11.44 -13.00
C LYS A 93 -13.25 -12.42 -11.84
N VAL A 94 -12.28 -12.42 -10.94
CA VAL A 94 -12.35 -13.19 -9.69
C VAL A 94 -13.27 -12.49 -8.71
N GLU A 95 -14.10 -13.28 -8.03
CA GLU A 95 -14.99 -12.80 -6.97
C GLU A 95 -14.20 -12.24 -5.79
N PHE A 96 -14.58 -11.05 -5.35
CA PHE A 96 -14.11 -10.47 -4.10
C PHE A 96 -15.02 -10.93 -2.96
N THR A 97 -14.44 -11.58 -1.97
CA THR A 97 -15.13 -12.17 -0.81
C THR A 97 -14.84 -11.40 0.49
N GLY A 98 -14.11 -10.29 0.40
CA GLY A 98 -13.83 -9.41 1.54
C GLY A 98 -15.00 -8.49 1.89
N ARG A 99 -14.75 -7.56 2.81
CA ARG A 99 -15.72 -6.55 3.26
C ARG A 99 -15.77 -5.33 2.33
N PHE A 100 -16.88 -4.60 2.40
CA PHE A 100 -17.05 -3.30 1.79
C PHE A 100 -17.23 -2.24 2.88
N VAL A 101 -16.25 -1.37 3.04
CA VAL A 101 -16.25 -0.29 4.03
C VAL A 101 -16.49 1.04 3.34
N HIS A 102 -17.65 1.62 3.64
CA HIS A 102 -17.95 3.03 3.35
C HIS A 102 -17.60 3.87 4.57
N VAL A 103 -16.91 4.98 4.34
CA VAL A 103 -16.51 5.90 5.40
C VAL A 103 -17.47 7.08 5.47
N LEU A 104 -17.97 7.38 6.68
CA LEU A 104 -18.81 8.53 7.03
C LEU A 104 -17.96 9.81 7.24
N PRO A 105 -18.54 11.03 7.16
CA PRO A 105 -17.80 12.28 7.25
C PRO A 105 -17.44 12.62 8.72
N GLU A 106 -16.39 11.98 9.23
CA GLU A 106 -15.63 12.39 10.42
C GLU A 106 -14.35 13.13 9.97
N PRO A 107 -13.49 13.69 10.84
CA PRO A 107 -12.41 14.59 10.41
C PRO A 107 -11.56 13.96 9.30
N ARG A 108 -11.57 14.59 8.11
CA ARG A 108 -11.01 14.05 6.86
C ARG A 108 -9.63 13.45 7.05
N GLU A 109 -8.80 14.09 7.87
CA GLU A 109 -7.42 13.71 8.14
C GLU A 109 -7.26 12.28 8.70
N GLN A 110 -8.22 11.79 9.48
CA GLN A 110 -8.16 10.45 10.05
C GLN A 110 -8.35 9.35 9.01
N PHE A 111 -8.85 9.69 7.83
CA PHE A 111 -9.11 8.75 6.73
C PHE A 111 -7.97 8.63 5.72
N TYR A 112 -6.93 9.45 5.86
CA TYR A 112 -5.79 9.40 4.97
C TYR A 112 -4.55 8.83 5.65
N ILE A 113 -3.76 8.12 4.86
CA ILE A 113 -2.35 7.88 5.12
C ILE A 113 -1.60 9.06 4.51
N ARG A 114 -0.82 9.75 5.34
CA ARG A 114 0.08 10.81 4.88
C ARG A 114 1.37 10.17 4.40
N LEU A 115 1.73 10.40 3.14
CA LEU A 115 2.97 9.94 2.52
C LEU A 115 3.82 11.16 2.19
N ALA A 116 4.92 11.36 2.92
CA ALA A 116 5.75 12.55 2.78
C ALA A 116 6.54 12.51 1.45
N PRO A 117 7.12 13.64 1.01
CA PRO A 117 8.03 13.67 -0.15
C PRO A 117 9.17 12.66 0.00
N GLY A 118 9.40 11.82 -1.00
CA GLY A 118 10.43 10.78 -1.00
C GLY A 118 10.05 9.48 -0.27
N ASP A 119 8.96 9.45 0.49
CA ASP A 119 8.57 8.27 1.25
C ASP A 119 8.17 7.11 0.34
N THR A 120 8.48 5.90 0.81
CA THR A 120 8.03 4.65 0.22
C THR A 120 7.45 3.75 1.30
N LEU A 121 6.26 3.22 1.06
CA LEU A 121 5.62 2.21 1.89
C LEU A 121 5.51 0.91 1.12
N SER A 122 5.73 -0.21 1.79
CA SER A 122 5.61 -1.54 1.21
C SER A 122 4.98 -2.53 2.18
N LYS A 123 4.14 -3.44 1.69
CA LYS A 123 3.48 -4.46 2.52
C LYS A 123 3.15 -5.72 1.72
N GLU A 124 3.30 -6.88 2.37
CA GLU A 124 2.74 -8.15 1.90
C GLU A 124 1.21 -8.16 2.11
N ILE A 125 0.47 -8.50 1.05
CA ILE A 125 -0.98 -8.59 1.01
C ILE A 125 -1.35 -10.02 0.62
N ASN A 126 -2.16 -10.68 1.45
CA ASN A 126 -2.72 -11.99 1.14
C ASN A 126 -4.00 -11.82 0.33
N LEU A 127 -3.94 -11.99 -1.00
CA LEU A 127 -5.11 -11.87 -1.87
C LEU A 127 -6.12 -13.00 -1.62
N ALA A 128 -5.66 -14.20 -1.23
CA ALA A 128 -6.54 -15.33 -0.96
C ALA A 128 -7.42 -15.13 0.29
N ALA A 129 -7.15 -14.11 1.11
CA ALA A 129 -8.00 -13.74 2.23
C ALA A 129 -9.30 -13.04 1.79
N ASP A 130 -9.29 -12.35 0.65
CA ASP A 130 -10.39 -11.49 0.21
C ASP A 130 -10.81 -11.72 -1.27
N TYR A 131 -10.16 -12.64 -1.99
CA TYR A 131 -10.53 -13.07 -3.34
C TYR A 131 -10.66 -14.60 -3.42
N ASN A 132 -11.62 -15.06 -4.21
CA ASN A 132 -11.86 -16.49 -4.43
C ASN A 132 -10.83 -17.10 -5.41
N LEU A 133 -9.64 -17.42 -4.90
CA LEU A 133 -8.53 -18.01 -5.68
C LEU A 133 -8.52 -19.55 -5.67
N ARG A 134 -9.61 -20.20 -5.22
CA ARG A 134 -9.67 -21.66 -5.00
C ARG A 134 -9.51 -22.49 -6.27
N ALA A 135 -9.75 -21.90 -7.44
CA ALA A 135 -9.55 -22.57 -8.72
C ALA A 135 -8.07 -22.88 -9.01
N GLY A 136 -7.13 -22.15 -8.39
CA GLY A 136 -5.70 -22.27 -8.66
C GLY A 136 -5.29 -21.82 -10.06
N GLY A 137 -4.02 -22.01 -10.39
CA GLY A 137 -3.47 -21.67 -11.71
C GLY A 137 -3.08 -20.20 -11.85
N LEU A 138 -3.01 -19.72 -13.10
CA LEU A 138 -2.56 -18.36 -13.42
C LEU A 138 -3.67 -17.32 -13.20
N PHE A 139 -3.31 -16.22 -12.55
CA PHE A 139 -4.13 -15.02 -12.39
C PHE A 139 -3.32 -13.76 -12.74
N HIS A 140 -4.03 -12.75 -13.21
CA HIS A 140 -3.50 -11.42 -13.50
C HIS A 140 -4.05 -10.43 -12.47
N VAL A 141 -3.16 -9.63 -11.87
CA VAL A 141 -3.50 -8.69 -10.81
C VAL A 141 -3.08 -7.28 -11.20
N ARG A 142 -4.00 -6.33 -11.05
CA ARG A 142 -3.74 -4.88 -11.13
C ARG A 142 -4.30 -4.16 -9.92
N TYR A 143 -3.76 -2.99 -9.64
CA TYR A 143 -4.20 -2.13 -8.57
C TYR A 143 -4.18 -0.67 -9.01
N THR A 144 -5.19 0.12 -8.62
CA THR A 144 -5.21 1.56 -8.86
C THR A 144 -5.26 2.31 -7.53
N GLN A 145 -4.22 3.08 -7.21
CA GLN A 145 -4.21 3.94 -6.04
C GLN A 145 -4.82 5.30 -6.39
N SER A 146 -5.81 5.72 -5.61
CA SER A 146 -6.32 7.10 -5.64
C SER A 146 -5.61 7.96 -4.60
N PHE A 147 -5.30 9.22 -4.87
CA PHE A 147 -4.66 10.09 -3.89
C PHE A 147 -5.04 11.56 -4.08
N HIS A 148 -4.82 12.35 -3.03
CA HIS A 148 -4.94 13.80 -3.05
C HIS A 148 -3.62 14.45 -2.68
N SER A 149 -3.42 15.69 -3.08
CA SER A 149 -2.38 16.55 -2.51
C SER A 149 -2.89 17.17 -1.21
N LEU A 150 -1.99 17.51 -0.28
CA LEU A 150 -2.38 18.16 0.96
C LEU A 150 -3.15 19.48 0.73
N ARG A 151 -2.78 20.24 -0.32
CA ARG A 151 -3.48 21.48 -0.73
C ARG A 151 -4.88 21.25 -1.28
N SER A 152 -5.14 20.05 -1.81
CA SER A 152 -6.43 19.70 -2.40
C SER A 152 -7.52 19.45 -1.36
N LEU A 153 -7.18 19.07 -0.12
CA LEU A 153 -8.21 18.88 0.93
C LEU A 153 -8.87 20.19 1.38
N GLU A 154 -8.22 21.33 1.14
CA GLU A 154 -8.75 22.67 1.43
C GLU A 154 -9.82 23.11 0.41
N ASN A 155 -9.81 22.50 -0.78
CA ASN A 155 -10.72 22.82 -1.89
C ASN A 155 -11.57 21.58 -2.19
N ASP A 156 -12.79 21.54 -1.66
CA ASP A 156 -13.67 20.36 -1.63
C ASP A 156 -13.98 19.73 -3.00
N ASP A 157 -13.82 20.50 -4.08
CA ASP A 157 -14.16 20.09 -5.45
C ASP A 157 -13.00 19.46 -6.23
N THR A 158 -11.84 19.24 -5.62
CA THR A 158 -10.69 18.69 -6.36
C THR A 158 -10.81 17.15 -6.45
N PRO A 159 -10.99 16.57 -7.65
CA PRO A 159 -11.12 15.12 -7.79
C PRO A 159 -9.82 14.41 -7.40
N ALA A 160 -9.95 13.18 -6.88
CA ALA A 160 -8.80 12.33 -6.59
C ALA A 160 -8.03 11.99 -7.87
N VAL A 161 -6.71 12.09 -7.82
CA VAL A 161 -5.83 11.61 -8.89
C VAL A 161 -5.66 10.09 -8.75
N ARG A 162 -5.52 9.38 -9.86
CA ARG A 162 -5.38 7.91 -9.89
C ARG A 162 -4.08 7.51 -10.55
N VAL A 163 -3.41 6.52 -9.99
CA VAL A 163 -2.20 5.88 -10.56
C VAL A 163 -2.40 4.37 -10.57
N ASP A 164 -2.20 3.77 -11.73
CA ASP A 164 -2.25 2.32 -11.89
C ASP A 164 -0.88 1.69 -11.59
N SER A 165 -0.92 0.48 -11.05
CA SER A 165 0.25 -0.38 -10.93
C SER A 165 0.60 -1.03 -12.27
N ASN A 166 1.74 -1.73 -12.31
CA ASN A 166 1.95 -2.78 -13.30
C ASN A 166 0.89 -3.89 -13.16
N GLU A 167 0.74 -4.67 -14.22
CA GLU A 167 0.11 -5.98 -14.14
C GLU A 167 1.09 -6.98 -13.52
N LEU A 168 0.60 -7.83 -12.64
CA LEU A 168 1.36 -8.87 -11.99
C LEU A 168 0.70 -10.23 -12.26
N ASP A 169 1.47 -11.12 -12.85
CA ASP A 169 1.09 -12.52 -13.04
C ASP A 169 1.44 -13.32 -11.80
N ILE A 170 0.46 -14.05 -11.25
CA ILE A 170 0.65 -14.92 -10.09
C ILE A 170 0.15 -16.32 -10.42
N TRP A 171 0.94 -17.33 -10.06
CA TRP A 171 0.52 -18.73 -10.12
C TRP A 171 0.07 -19.18 -8.73
N ILE A 172 -1.14 -19.72 -8.62
CA ILE A 172 -1.73 -20.14 -7.34
C ILE A 172 -1.73 -21.65 -7.21
N ASN A 173 -1.19 -22.13 -6.09
CA ASN A 173 -1.23 -23.52 -5.69
C ASN A 173 -2.31 -23.72 -4.62
N THR A 174 -3.33 -24.49 -4.95
CA THR A 174 -4.55 -24.62 -4.11
C THR A 174 -4.29 -25.28 -2.75
N SER A 175 -3.27 -26.14 -2.65
CA SER A 175 -2.87 -26.74 -1.38
C SER A 175 -2.33 -25.70 -0.40
N LEU A 176 -1.57 -24.72 -0.90
CA LEU A 176 -0.98 -23.64 -0.10
C LEU A 176 -2.01 -22.58 0.29
N VAL A 177 -2.98 -22.29 -0.58
CA VAL A 177 -4.09 -21.37 -0.27
C VAL A 177 -4.91 -21.89 0.92
N SER A 178 -5.27 -23.17 0.91
CA SER A 178 -6.09 -23.77 1.97
C SER A 178 -5.35 -23.72 3.31
N MET A 179 -4.05 -24.07 3.32
CA MET A 179 -3.21 -23.98 4.51
C MET A 179 -3.03 -22.54 5.02
N ALA A 180 -2.83 -21.57 4.13
CA ALA A 180 -2.63 -20.16 4.52
C ALA A 180 -3.89 -19.55 5.15
N VAL A 181 -5.08 -19.90 4.64
CA VAL A 181 -6.36 -19.46 5.19
C VAL A 181 -6.64 -20.15 6.54
N GLU A 182 -6.42 -21.45 6.64
CA GLU A 182 -6.69 -22.24 7.84
C GLU A 182 -5.72 -21.93 9.00
N HIS A 183 -4.42 -21.83 8.73
CA HIS A 183 -3.41 -21.50 9.73
C HIS A 183 -3.64 -20.10 10.33
N ARG A 184 -4.11 -19.14 9.52
CA ARG A 184 -4.52 -17.82 9.99
C ARG A 184 -5.80 -17.88 10.83
N ALA A 185 -6.79 -18.65 10.42
CA ALA A 185 -8.01 -18.86 11.21
C ALA A 185 -7.70 -19.51 12.57
N ALA A 186 -6.70 -20.39 12.64
CA ALA A 186 -6.23 -20.98 13.89
C ALA A 186 -5.54 -19.95 14.81
N LEU A 187 -4.71 -19.07 14.25
CA LEU A 187 -4.09 -17.97 14.99
C LEU A 187 -5.13 -16.93 15.49
N GLY A 188 -6.18 -16.67 14.72
CA GLY A 188 -7.28 -15.79 15.12
C GLY A 188 -8.26 -16.39 16.16
N LYS A 189 -8.29 -17.71 16.30
CA LYS A 189 -9.08 -18.43 17.32
C LYS A 189 -8.32 -18.65 18.63
N SER A 190 -7.02 -18.40 18.67
CA SER A 190 -6.22 -18.43 19.89
C SER A 190 -6.36 -17.14 20.72
N SER A 191 -7.58 -16.61 20.85
CA SER A 191 -7.93 -15.85 22.04
C SER A 191 -8.09 -16.89 23.16
N LEU A 192 -7.16 -16.87 24.12
CA LEU A 192 -7.22 -17.65 25.36
C LEU A 192 -8.68 -17.78 25.84
N PRO A 193 -9.15 -18.99 26.21
CA PRO A 193 -10.38 -19.06 26.96
C PRO A 193 -10.15 -18.28 28.25
N LEU A 194 -10.91 -17.19 28.43
CA LEU A 194 -11.09 -16.58 29.73
C LEU A 194 -11.72 -17.67 30.59
N MET A 195 -10.88 -18.40 31.32
CA MET A 195 -11.28 -19.38 32.31
C MET A 195 -12.05 -18.62 33.38
N LEU A 196 -13.36 -18.54 33.21
CA LEU A 196 -14.30 -18.49 34.32
C LEU A 196 -14.21 -19.86 34.98
N SER A 197 -13.25 -20.02 35.90
CA SER A 197 -13.23 -21.17 36.81
C SER A 197 -14.44 -21.07 37.72
N GLY A 198 -15.44 -21.89 37.43
CA GLY A 198 -16.59 -22.14 38.28
C GLY A 198 -16.18 -22.81 39.60
N CYS A 199 -17.04 -22.60 40.58
CA CYS A 199 -17.05 -23.24 41.89
C CYS A 199 -17.32 -24.75 41.82
N ASP A 200 -17.14 -25.38 42.99
CA ASP A 200 -17.59 -26.72 43.44
C ASP A 200 -16.63 -27.88 43.07
N GLU A 201 -16.23 -28.83 43.93
CA GLU A 201 -16.65 -29.24 45.28
C GLU A 201 -15.61 -30.23 45.88
N GLU A 202 -15.54 -30.31 47.22
CA GLU A 202 -15.09 -31.41 48.10
C GLU A 202 -13.87 -32.31 47.80
N ALA A 203 -12.87 -32.24 48.70
CA ALA A 203 -12.34 -33.43 49.42
C ALA A 203 -11.47 -32.97 50.60
N GLY A 204 -11.87 -33.37 51.82
CA GLY A 204 -11.32 -32.87 53.07
C GLY A 204 -9.88 -33.24 53.40
N SER A 205 -9.21 -32.37 54.15
CA SER A 205 -8.30 -32.73 55.24
C SER A 205 -7.87 -31.47 56.00
N LEU A 206 -8.20 -31.42 57.29
CA LEU A 206 -7.92 -30.35 58.25
C LEU A 206 -6.42 -30.02 58.34
N ARG A 207 -6.01 -28.77 58.09
CA ARG A 207 -4.85 -28.12 58.74
C ARG A 207 -5.08 -26.60 58.93
N PRO A 208 -4.70 -26.02 60.08
CA PRO A 208 -5.06 -24.66 60.44
C PRO A 208 -4.14 -23.59 59.83
N LEU A 209 -4.76 -22.41 59.71
CA LEU A 209 -4.28 -21.11 59.24
C LEU A 209 -2.86 -20.77 59.72
N ARG A 210 -1.98 -20.41 58.79
CA ARG A 210 -0.83 -19.55 59.07
C ARG A 210 -1.03 -18.23 58.33
N GLU A 211 -1.02 -17.15 59.09
CA GLU A 211 -1.18 -15.79 58.60
C GLU A 211 -0.08 -15.41 57.58
N CYS A 212 -0.48 -14.76 56.48
CA CYS A 212 0.41 -13.96 55.65
C CYS A 212 0.79 -12.68 56.41
N PRO A 213 2.08 -12.35 56.58
CA PRO A 213 2.48 -11.03 57.07
C PRO A 213 2.33 -9.95 55.98
N PRO A 214 1.88 -8.73 56.32
CA PRO A 214 1.76 -7.64 55.35
C PRO A 214 3.13 -7.05 54.99
N SER A 215 3.44 -7.00 53.69
CA SER A 215 4.61 -6.31 53.15
C SER A 215 4.42 -4.79 53.21
N ALA A 216 5.38 -4.11 53.84
CA ALA A 216 5.44 -2.67 54.03
C ALA A 216 5.53 -1.85 52.71
N PRO A 217 5.07 -0.59 52.70
CA PRO A 217 5.20 0.29 51.53
C PRO A 217 6.60 0.92 51.43
N SER A 218 7.16 0.90 50.22
CA SER A 218 8.38 1.64 49.85
C SER A 218 8.06 3.14 49.68
N LYS A 219 8.73 3.99 50.45
CA LYS A 219 8.97 5.41 50.15
C LYS A 219 10.48 5.56 49.90
N THR A 220 10.88 6.06 48.73
CA THR A 220 11.27 7.45 48.45
C THR A 220 11.63 7.55 46.98
#